data_AF-A0A7Y0TP48-F1
#
_entry.id   AF-A0A7Y0TP48-F1
#
_cell.length_a   1.000
_cell.length_b   1.000
_cell.length_c   1.000
_cell.angle_alpha   90.00
_cell.angle_beta   90.00
_cell.angle_gamma   90.00
#
_symmetry.space_group_name_H-M   'P 1'
#
loop_
_entity.id
_entity.type
_entity.pdbx_description
1 polymer ?
#
loop_
_entity_poly.entity_id
_entity_poly.type
_entity_poly.pdbx_seq_one_letter_code
_entity_poly.pdbx_strand_id
1 'polypeptide(L)' 'MTKNSVSLVTGLLLGSMFIGIALYLLLFPDSIPSTSRNDLKLYALLTGAYGIWRVIRVVIVWKEAQKNCLKA' A
#
# COMPACT_ATOMS: atom_id res chain seq x y z
N MET A 1 -20.32 -4.83 -11.44
CA MET A 1 -19.02 -4.17 -11.22
C MET A 1 -18.16 -4.36 -12.46
N THR A 2 -17.73 -3.28 -13.11
CA THR A 2 -16.79 -3.36 -14.24
C THR A 2 -15.43 -3.87 -13.74
N LYS A 3 -14.72 -4.70 -14.52
CA LYS A 3 -13.42 -5.28 -14.13
C LYS A 3 -12.41 -4.22 -13.62
N ASN A 4 -12.48 -3.00 -14.15
CA ASN A 4 -11.65 -1.88 -13.70
C ASN A 4 -11.92 -1.46 -12.24
N SER A 5 -13.19 -1.39 -11.82
CA SER A 5 -13.52 -1.01 -10.44
C SER A 5 -13.02 -2.04 -9.43
N VAL A 6 -13.10 -3.34 -9.77
CA VAL A 6 -12.59 -4.42 -8.90
C VAL A 6 -11.08 -4.31 -8.71
N SER A 7 -10.33 -4.02 -9.78
CA SER A 7 -8.87 -3.86 -9.74
C SER A 7 -8.43 -2.63 -8.92
N LEU A 8 -9.17 -1.52 -8.98
CA LEU A 8 -8.85 -0.31 -8.21
C LEU A 8 -9.07 -0.54 -6.71
N VAL A 9 -10.21 -1.15 -6.36
CA VAL A 9 -10.55 -1.44 -4.95
C VAL A 9 -9.57 -2.42 -4.35
N THR A 10 -9.25 -3.53 -5.03
CA THR A 10 -8.24 -4.49 -4.54
C THR A 10 -6.85 -3.85 -4.42
N GLY A 11 -6.46 -2.99 -5.36
CA GLY A 11 -5.21 -2.24 -5.28
C GLY A 11 -5.10 -1.35 -4.04
N LEU A 12 -6.16 -0.61 -3.70
CA LEU A 12 -6.24 0.22 -2.50
C LEU A 12 -6.25 -0.59 -1.21
N LEU A 13 -7.00 -1.69 -1.19
CA LEU A 13 -7.12 -2.56 -0.01
C LEU A 13 -5.78 -3.24 0.31
N LEU A 14 -5.09 -3.76 -0.71
CA LEU A 14 -3.73 -4.30 -0.55
C LEU A 14 -2.71 -3.23 -0.15
N GLY A 15 -2.74 -2.05 -0.78
CA GLY A 15 -1.83 -0.96 -0.44
C GLY A 15 -1.98 -0.50 1.00
N SER A 16 -3.22 -0.27 1.44
CA SER A 16 -3.53 0.12 2.83
C SER A 16 -3.18 -0.96 3.85
N MET A 17 -3.38 -2.24 3.52
CA MET A 17 -2.97 -3.36 4.39
C MET A 17 -1.46 -3.42 4.60
N PHE A 18 -0.65 -3.25 3.53
CA PHE A 18 0.80 -3.21 3.65
C PHE A 18 1.30 -2.01 4.46
N ILE A 19 0.67 -0.84 4.30
CA ILE A 19 0.98 0.34 5.11
C ILE A 19 0.62 0.08 6.58
N GLY A 20 -0.54 -0.51 6.85
CA GLY A 20 -0.99 -0.83 8.21
C GLY A 20 -0.04 -1.79 8.93
N ILE A 21 0.38 -2.87 8.24
CA ILE A 21 1.36 -3.83 8.78
C ILE A 21 2.70 -3.13 9.08
N ALA A 22 3.19 -2.31 8.15
CA ALA A 22 4.43 -1.57 8.34
C ALA A 22 4.36 -0.60 9.53
N LEU A 23 3.28 0.18 9.64
CA LEU A 23 3.07 1.10 10.75
C LEU A 23 2.95 0.37 12.08
N TYR A 24 2.24 -0.75 12.12
CA TYR A 24 2.14 -1.56 13.33
C TYR A 24 3.52 -2.02 13.83
N LEU A 25 4.34 -2.57 12.93
CA LEU A 25 5.69 -3.04 13.28
C LEU A 25 6.62 -1.89 13.70
N LEU A 26 6.45 -0.70 13.13
CA LEU A 26 7.26 0.48 13.46
C LEU A 26 6.85 1.13 14.78
N LEU A 27 5.56 1.11 15.12
CA LEU A 27 5.01 1.76 16.32
C LEU A 27 5.01 0.84 17.54
N PHE A 28 4.98 -0.48 17.37
CA PHE A 28 4.95 -1.47 18.47
C PHE A 28 6.12 -2.47 18.44
N PRO A 29 7.38 -1.98 18.48
CA PRO A 29 8.56 -2.84 18.33
C PRO A 29 8.86 -3.72 19.55
N ASP A 30 8.22 -3.47 20.70
CA ASP A 30 8.49 -4.14 21.98
C ASP A 30 8.03 -5.60 22.03
N SER A 31 7.22 -6.00 21.06
CA SER A 31 6.82 -7.39 20.86
C SER A 31 7.88 -8.24 20.13
N ILE A 32 8.98 -7.64 19.65
CA ILE A 32 9.96 -8.29 18.77
C ILE A 32 11.31 -8.51 19.48
N PRO A 33 11.91 -9.73 19.38
CA PRO A 33 13.25 -10.00 19.90
C PRO A 33 14.31 -9.01 19.38
N SER A 34 15.20 -8.56 20.28
CA SER A 34 16.22 -7.54 19.97
C SER A 34 17.17 -7.93 18.84
N THR A 35 17.46 -9.22 18.70
CA THR A 35 18.31 -9.77 17.62
C THR A 35 17.71 -9.64 16.22
N SER A 36 16.38 -9.60 16.10
CA SER A 36 15.68 -9.51 14.81
C SER A 36 15.02 -8.15 14.55
N ARG A 37 15.13 -7.21 15.50
CA ARG A 37 14.43 -5.91 15.46
C ARG A 37 14.88 -5.05 14.28
N ASN A 38 16.17 -5.02 13.95
CA ASN A 38 16.69 -4.21 12.85
C ASN A 38 16.26 -4.75 11.48
N ASP A 39 16.34 -6.06 11.28
CA ASP A 39 15.91 -6.71 10.04
C ASP A 39 14.42 -6.51 9.84
N LEU A 40 13.62 -6.74 10.89
CA LEU A 40 12.18 -6.58 10.81
C LEU A 40 11.76 -5.12 10.59
N LYS A 41 12.51 -4.16 11.14
CA LYS A 41 12.34 -2.73 10.84
C LYS A 41 12.63 -2.43 9.37
N LEU A 42 13.70 -2.99 8.80
CA LEU A 42 14.02 -2.83 7.38
C LEU A 42 12.92 -3.41 6.48
N TYR A 43 12.45 -4.62 6.80
CA TYR A 43 11.33 -5.25 6.08
C TYR A 43 10.03 -4.45 6.21
N ALA A 44 9.74 -3.91 7.40
CA ALA A 44 8.57 -3.05 7.62
C ALA A 44 8.65 -1.78 6.78
N LEU A 45 9.81 -1.11 6.73
CA LEU A 45 10.02 0.08 5.90
C LEU A 45 9.83 -0.21 4.40
N LEU A 46 10.41 -1.31 3.91
CA LEU A 46 10.26 -1.72 2.51
C LEU A 46 8.81 -2.07 2.18
N THR A 47 8.13 -2.79 3.06
CA THR A 47 6.72 -3.16 2.91
C THR A 47 5.82 -1.92 2.89
N GLY A 48 6.07 -0.97 3.80
CA GLY A 48 5.36 0.30 3.86
C GLY A 48 5.58 1.13 2.58
N ALA A 49 6.83 1.25 2.13
CA ALA A 49 7.17 1.96 0.89
C ALA A 49 6.49 1.34 -0.33
N TYR A 50 6.43 0.01 -0.42
CA TYR A 50 5.70 -0.68 -1.48
C TYR A 50 4.18 -0.42 -1.40
N GLY A 51 3.60 -0.45 -0.20
CA GLY A 51 2.20 -0.10 0.03
C GLY A 51 1.86 1.33 -0.43
N ILE A 52 2.70 2.30 -0.06
CA ILE A 52 2.57 3.71 -0.49
C ILE A 52 2.63 3.81 -2.01
N TRP A 53 3.63 3.19 -2.64
CA TRP A 53 3.77 3.20 -4.10
C TRP A 53 2.52 2.62 -4.81
N ARG A 54 1.95 1.54 -4.26
CA ARG A 54 0.74 0.93 -4.82
C ARG A 54 -0.48 1.86 -4.73
N VAL A 55 -0.65 2.58 -3.62
CA VAL A 55 -1.71 3.60 -3.49
C VAL A 55 -1.52 4.72 -4.53
N ILE A 56 -0.29 5.21 -4.71
CA ILE A 56 0.02 6.23 -5.72
C ILE A 56 -0.36 5.74 -7.12
N ARG A 57 0.01 4.51 -7.47
CA ARG A 57 -0.34 3.89 -8.76
C ARG A 57 -1.85 3.84 -8.99
N VAL A 58 -2.62 3.45 -7.97
CA VAL A 58 -4.09 3.43 -8.07
C VAL A 58 -4.64 4.84 -8.31
N VAL A 59 -4.12 5.86 -7.61
CA VAL A 59 -4.53 7.26 -7.81
C VAL A 59 -4.21 7.74 -9.22
N ILE A 60 -3.03 7.41 -9.77
CA ILE A 60 -2.65 7.77 -11.15
C ILE A 60 -3.63 7.14 -12.15
N VAL A 61 -3.85 5.82 -12.05
CA VAL A 61 -4.77 5.09 -12.93
C VAL A 61 -6.20 5.63 -12.82
N TRP A 62 -6.64 5.99 -11.61
CA TRP A 62 -7.96 6.57 -11.40
C TRP A 62 -8.09 7.96 -12.07
N LYS A 63 -7.06 8.81 -11.95
CA LYS A 63 -7.00 10.12 -12.63
C LYS A 63 -6.99 9.96 -14.15
N GLU A 64 -6.27 8.98 -14.69
CA GLU A 64 -6.27 8.68 -16.13
C GLU A 64 -7.64 8.19 -16.62
N ALA A 65 -8.28 7.30 -15.86
CA ALA A 65 -9.63 6.82 -16.17
C ALA A 65 -10.66 7.97 -16.22
N GLN A 66 -10.57 8.95 -15.31
CA GLN A 66 -11.44 10.13 -15.35
C GLN A 66 -11.18 11.02 -16.56
N LYS A 67 -9.91 11.26 -16.92
CA LYS A 67 -9.56 12.05 -18.12
C LYS A 67 -10.07 11.42 -19.42
N ASN A 68 -10.03 10.10 -19.51
CA ASN A 68 -10.55 9.38 -20.68
C ASN A 68 -12.08 9.41 -20.75
N CYS A 69 -12.78 9.39 -19.61
CA CYS A 69 -14.24 9.44 -19.58
C CYS A 69 -14.82 10.84 -19.91
N LEU A 70 -14.04 11.92 -19.72
CA LEU A 70 -14.42 13.30 -20.06
C LEU A 70 -14.11 13.69 -21.52
N LYS A 71 -13.37 12.86 -22.25
CA LYS A 71 -13.03 13.06 -23.67
C LYS A 71 -13.86 12.21 -24.63
N ALA A 72 -14.73 11.35 -24.12
CA ALA A 72 -15.66 10.51 -24.87
C ALA A 72 -17.08 11.11 -24.81
#